data_AF-A0A820C5J2-F1
#
_entry.id   AF-A0A820C5J2-F1
#
_cell.length_a   1.000
_cell.length_b   1.000
_cell.length_c   1.000
_cell.angle_alpha   90.00
_cell.angle_beta   90.00
_cell.angle_gamma   90.00
#
_symmetry.space_group_name_H-M   'P 1'
#
loop_
_entity.id
_entity.type
_entity.pdbx_description
1 polymer ?
#
loop_
_entity_poly.entity_id
_entity_poly.type
_entity_poly.pdbx_seq_one_letter_code
_entity_poly.pdbx_strand_id
1 'polypeptide(L)'
;MKAANLADHECSGVLQCIHCGGPHLSSDTKCKVVKDYRAALTRNLLSNITSKNTQDSNNKVTSTYNKVFSATTNVMGYATAAKSTPMDSNEIISKKLDQMLVKMEEESNSTRQALKEIKDELKNRYEETKQQVGLLEDKLKLFESKYDKFCERTVTTFRNICESLLNPEGTQGRDWKAYWAEQAKTFANHRSSISNTK
;
A
#
# COMPACT_ATOMS: atom_id res chain seq x y z
N MET A 1 15.59 13.61 30.29
CA MET A 1 15.69 13.98 28.86
C MET A 1 14.34 14.54 28.44
N LYS A 2 14.29 15.81 28.01
CA LYS A 2 13.04 16.47 27.61
C LYS A 2 12.62 15.94 26.23
N ALA A 3 11.35 15.55 26.10
CA ALA A 3 10.75 15.16 24.82
C ALA A 3 10.83 16.33 23.84
N ALA A 4 11.35 16.09 22.64
CA ALA A 4 11.35 17.08 21.57
C ALA A 4 9.90 17.30 21.13
N ASN A 5 9.42 18.55 21.25
CA ASN A 5 8.12 18.97 20.74
C ASN A 5 8.12 18.88 19.21
N LEU A 6 7.15 18.16 18.63
CA LEU A 6 6.94 18.08 17.17
C LEU A 6 6.54 19.43 16.54
N ALA A 7 6.33 20.48 17.34
CA ALA A 7 5.94 21.81 16.86
C ALA A 7 7.12 22.60 16.22
N ASP A 8 8.37 22.23 16.51
CA ASP A 8 9.57 22.93 16.01
C ASP A 8 10.19 22.26 14.77
N HIS A 9 9.53 21.26 14.17
CA HIS A 9 9.99 20.70 12.91
C HIS A 9 9.53 21.60 11.75
N GLU A 10 10.34 22.62 11.44
CA GLU A 10 10.27 23.28 10.14
C GLU A 10 10.61 22.25 9.04
N CYS A 11 9.58 21.69 8.39
CA CYS A 11 9.71 20.98 7.12
C CYS A 11 10.14 21.99 6.03
N SER A 12 11.38 22.48 6.13
CA SER A 12 11.97 23.33 5.11
C SER A 12 12.43 22.46 3.94
N GLY A 13 11.88 22.76 2.75
CA GLY A 13 12.54 22.44 1.49
C GLY A 13 12.16 21.12 0.81
N VAL A 14 10.88 20.94 0.43
CA VAL A 14 10.62 20.14 -0.80
C VAL A 14 10.99 21.01 -1.99
N LEU A 15 12.30 21.08 -2.27
CA LEU A 15 12.90 21.94 -3.31
C LEU A 15 12.68 21.41 -4.73
N GLN A 16 12.18 20.18 -4.90
CA GLN A 16 12.01 19.56 -6.20
C GLN A 16 10.72 18.76 -6.29
N CYS A 17 10.02 18.94 -7.41
CA CYS A 17 8.83 18.19 -7.75
C CYS A 17 9.15 16.71 -7.96
N ILE A 18 8.39 15.82 -7.30
CA ILE A 18 8.59 14.36 -7.43
C ILE A 18 8.27 13.83 -8.84
N HIS A 19 7.52 14.60 -9.64
CA HIS A 19 7.06 14.16 -10.97
C HIS A 19 7.98 14.61 -12.10
N CYS A 20 8.67 15.75 -11.95
CA CYS A 20 9.53 16.30 -13.01
C CYS A 20 10.88 16.85 -12.54
N GLY A 21 11.22 16.73 -11.25
CA GLY A 21 12.48 17.22 -10.67
C GLY A 21 12.63 18.74 -10.66
N GLY A 22 11.63 19.51 -11.10
CA GLY A 22 11.68 20.97 -11.21
C GLY A 22 11.51 21.70 -9.87
N PRO A 23 11.97 22.97 -9.77
CA PRO A 23 11.92 23.76 -8.53
C PRO A 23 10.51 24.34 -8.28
N HIS A 24 9.55 23.46 -8.02
CA HIS A 24 8.18 23.83 -7.65
C HIS A 24 7.54 22.69 -6.84
N LEU A 25 6.42 23.00 -6.18
CA LEU A 25 5.64 22.00 -5.47
C LEU A 25 5.07 20.95 -6.44
N SER A 26 4.96 19.71 -5.98
CA SER A 26 4.46 18.60 -6.80
C SER A 26 3.01 18.77 -7.26
N SER A 27 2.22 19.60 -6.58
CA SER A 27 0.84 19.93 -6.93
C SER A 27 0.69 21.20 -7.78
N ASP A 28 1.79 21.91 -8.05
CA ASP A 28 1.76 23.19 -8.76
C ASP A 28 1.39 22.99 -10.24
N THR A 29 0.59 23.93 -10.75
CA THR A 29 0.21 24.08 -12.16
C THR A 29 1.41 24.30 -13.09
N LYS A 30 2.56 24.68 -12.55
CA LYS A 30 3.84 24.79 -13.27
C LYS A 30 4.46 23.44 -13.63
N CYS A 31 4.05 22.35 -12.96
CA CYS A 31 4.54 21.01 -13.28
C CYS A 31 3.99 20.53 -14.63
N LYS A 32 4.86 20.31 -15.62
CA LYS A 32 4.46 19.79 -16.94
C LYS A 32 3.72 18.45 -16.83
N VAL A 33 4.16 17.54 -15.96
CA VAL A 33 3.54 16.23 -15.78
C VAL A 33 2.12 16.35 -15.21
N VAL A 34 1.92 17.17 -14.17
CA VAL A 34 0.59 17.41 -13.60
C VAL A 34 -0.31 18.14 -14.59
N LYS A 35 0.24 19.09 -15.35
CA LYS A 35 -0.50 19.81 -16.41
C LYS A 35 -0.96 18.85 -17.51
N ASP A 36 -0.07 18.00 -18.00
CA ASP A 36 -0.38 17.00 -19.02
C ASP A 36 -1.40 15.97 -18.50
N TYR A 37 -1.26 15.53 -17.25
CA TYR A 37 -2.21 14.64 -16.58
C TYR A 37 -3.59 15.28 -16.44
N ARG A 38 -3.68 16.52 -15.94
CA ARG A 38 -4.95 17.26 -15.82
C ARG A 38 -5.58 17.47 -17.20
N ALA A 39 -4.80 17.85 -18.21
CA ALA A 39 -5.29 18.02 -19.58
C ALA A 39 -5.76 16.71 -20.22
N ALA A 40 -5.11 15.58 -19.94
CA ALA A 40 -5.54 14.25 -20.38
C ALA A 40 -6.82 13.81 -19.66
N LEU A 41 -6.90 14.03 -18.35
CA LEU A 41 -8.09 13.74 -17.55
C LEU A 41 -9.29 14.56 -18.03
N THR A 42 -9.11 15.87 -18.24
CA THR A 42 -10.15 16.74 -18.79
C THR A 42 -10.55 16.32 -20.20
N ARG A 43 -9.59 15.95 -21.08
CA ARG A 43 -9.91 15.43 -22.41
C ARG A 43 -10.73 14.14 -22.36
N ASN A 44 -10.41 13.21 -21.46
CA ASN A 44 -11.17 11.96 -21.29
C ASN A 44 -12.57 12.21 -20.73
N LEU A 45 -12.70 13.12 -19.77
CA LEU A 45 -13.99 13.52 -19.23
C LEU A 45 -14.85 14.19 -20.30
N LEU A 46 -14.28 15.08 -21.11
CA LEU A 46 -14.99 15.76 -22.19
C LEU A 46 -15.28 14.84 -23.37
N SER A 47 -14.38 13.94 -23.77
CA SER A 47 -14.63 12.98 -24.85
C SER A 47 -15.79 12.04 -24.54
N ASN A 48 -15.98 11.69 -23.27
CA ASN A 48 -17.11 10.89 -22.81
C ASN A 48 -18.43 11.68 -22.81
N ILE A 49 -18.37 13.02 -22.76
CA ILE A 49 -19.53 13.91 -22.86
C ILE A 49 -19.85 14.22 -24.33
N THR A 50 -18.84 14.42 -25.18
CA THR A 50 -19.02 14.76 -26.61
C THR A 50 -19.39 13.55 -27.46
N SER A 51 -18.97 12.33 -27.09
CA SER A 51 -19.33 11.11 -27.84
C SER A 51 -20.82 10.73 -27.75
N LYS A 52 -21.62 11.44 -26.94
CA LYS A 52 -23.09 11.30 -26.94
C LYS A 52 -23.82 12.31 -27.84
N ASN A 53 -23.14 13.33 -28.36
CA ASN A 53 -23.79 14.42 -29.11
C ASN A 53 -23.19 14.72 -30.49
N THR A 54 -22.25 13.93 -31.00
CA THR A 54 -21.72 14.15 -32.37
C THR A 54 -21.09 12.88 -32.95
N GLN A 55 -21.94 11.98 -33.45
CA GLN A 55 -21.56 11.06 -34.55
C GLN A 55 -22.72 10.94 -35.54
N ASP A 56 -23.06 12.09 -36.13
CA ASP A 56 -23.29 12.21 -37.57
C ASP A 56 -22.15 13.09 -38.10
N SER A 57 -21.00 12.48 -38.41
CA SER A 57 -20.01 13.04 -39.34
C SER A 57 -18.83 12.09 -39.48
N ASN A 58 -18.67 11.58 -40.68
CA ASN A 58 -17.56 10.78 -41.16
C ASN A 58 -16.20 11.42 -40.86
N ASN A 59 -15.34 10.75 -40.10
CA ASN A 59 -13.90 10.64 -40.40
C ASN A 59 -13.23 9.55 -39.55
N LYS A 60 -13.18 8.36 -40.15
CA LYS A 60 -12.09 7.36 -40.11
C LYS A 60 -11.04 7.52 -39.00
N VAL A 61 -11.18 6.73 -37.93
CA VAL A 61 -10.04 6.29 -37.12
C VAL A 61 -9.42 5.09 -37.84
N THR A 62 -8.19 5.26 -38.34
CA THR A 62 -7.34 4.14 -38.70
C THR A 62 -6.62 3.68 -37.44
N SER A 63 -7.10 2.62 -36.79
CA SER A 63 -6.24 1.73 -36.00
C SER A 63 -6.29 0.37 -36.66
N THR A 64 -5.19 0.06 -37.34
CA THR A 64 -5.00 -1.10 -38.19
C THR A 64 -4.88 -2.35 -37.34
N TYR A 65 -5.94 -3.15 -37.24
CA TYR A 65 -5.82 -4.59 -37.15
C TYR A 65 -7.10 -5.24 -37.70
N ASN A 66 -7.14 -5.45 -39.03
CA ASN A 66 -7.90 -6.53 -39.63
C ASN A 66 -7.24 -6.92 -40.96
N LYS A 67 -6.72 -8.16 -41.00
CA LYS A 67 -6.38 -8.83 -42.24
C LYS A 67 -7.69 -9.23 -42.92
N VAL A 68 -8.01 -8.46 -43.97
CA VAL A 68 -8.51 -8.92 -45.28
C VAL A 68 -9.56 -10.04 -45.28
N PHE A 69 -10.81 -9.66 -45.56
CA PHE A 69 -11.52 -10.31 -46.66
C PHE A 69 -12.34 -9.26 -47.42
N SER A 70 -11.94 -9.03 -48.66
CA SER A 70 -12.55 -8.07 -49.59
C SER A 70 -13.61 -8.83 -50.40
N ALA A 71 -14.85 -8.37 -50.37
CA ALA A 71 -15.85 -8.73 -51.38
C ALA A 71 -16.49 -7.44 -51.88
N THR A 72 -16.28 -7.23 -53.17
CA THR A 72 -16.48 -6.02 -53.95
C THR A 72 -17.95 -5.63 -53.99
N THR A 73 -18.17 -4.33 -53.85
CA THR A 73 -19.38 -3.58 -54.17
C THR A 73 -19.92 -3.94 -55.56
N ASN A 74 -21.23 -4.21 -55.63
CA ASN A 74 -22.00 -4.08 -56.85
C ASN A 74 -23.11 -3.04 -56.61
N VAL A 75 -23.25 -2.15 -57.59
CA VAL A 75 -24.06 -0.92 -57.56
C VAL A 75 -25.50 -1.23 -58.02
N MET A 76 -26.45 -0.46 -57.50
CA MET A 76 -27.78 -0.17 -58.07
C MET A 76 -28.92 -1.17 -57.81
N GLY A 77 -29.98 -0.67 -57.16
CA GLY A 77 -31.27 -1.32 -57.04
C GLY A 77 -32.30 -0.38 -56.40
N TYR A 78 -33.25 0.10 -57.19
CA TYR A 78 -34.28 1.07 -56.84
C TYR A 78 -35.31 0.49 -55.86
N ALA A 79 -35.77 1.35 -54.95
CA ALA A 79 -37.03 1.35 -54.20
C ALA A 79 -37.70 0.00 -53.86
N THR A 80 -37.80 -0.27 -52.55
CA THR A 80 -39.11 -0.45 -51.91
C THR A 80 -39.07 0.18 -50.53
N ALA A 81 -39.75 1.31 -50.36
CA ALA A 81 -40.14 1.79 -49.05
C ALA A 81 -41.14 0.76 -48.47
N ALA A 82 -40.61 -0.25 -47.79
CA ALA A 82 -41.42 -1.05 -46.89
C ALA A 82 -41.97 -0.08 -45.86
N LYS A 83 -43.28 0.12 -45.88
CA LYS A 83 -44.04 0.87 -44.89
C LYS A 83 -43.88 0.11 -43.55
N SER A 84 -42.76 0.31 -42.87
CA SER A 84 -42.64 -0.09 -41.47
C SER A 84 -43.68 0.76 -40.75
N THR A 85 -44.69 0.09 -40.20
CA THR A 85 -45.58 0.68 -39.19
C THR A 85 -44.73 1.54 -38.25
N PRO A 86 -45.10 2.81 -38.01
CA PRO A 86 -44.42 3.60 -37.01
C PRO A 86 -44.71 2.90 -35.69
N MET A 87 -43.75 2.14 -35.15
CA MET A 87 -43.81 1.76 -33.75
C MET A 87 -43.85 3.07 -32.97
N ASP A 88 -44.84 3.19 -32.09
CA ASP A 88 -45.04 4.38 -31.29
C ASP A 88 -43.73 4.71 -30.57
N SER A 89 -43.23 5.93 -30.81
CA SER A 89 -41.99 6.44 -30.21
C SER A 89 -41.98 6.26 -28.69
N ASN A 90 -43.16 6.28 -28.06
CA ASN A 90 -43.33 6.03 -26.64
C ASN A 90 -42.99 4.59 -26.22
N GLU A 91 -43.25 3.58 -27.05
CA GLU A 91 -42.95 2.17 -26.75
C GLU A 91 -41.43 1.91 -26.75
N ILE A 92 -40.69 2.56 -27.66
CA ILE A 92 -39.23 2.48 -27.73
C ILE A 92 -38.60 3.16 -26.51
N ILE A 93 -39.13 4.33 -26.12
CA ILE A 93 -38.66 5.07 -24.94
C ILE A 93 -38.93 4.28 -23.66
N SER A 94 -40.11 3.66 -23.52
CA SER A 94 -40.46 2.81 -22.37
C SER A 94 -39.48 1.64 -22.23
N LYS A 95 -39.24 0.86 -23.29
CA LYS A 95 -38.33 -0.29 -23.23
C LYS A 95 -36.90 0.12 -22.87
N LYS A 96 -36.45 1.29 -23.31
CA LYS A 96 -35.11 1.79 -23.01
C LYS A 96 -34.98 2.28 -21.55
N LEU A 97 -36.05 2.87 -21.00
CA LEU A 97 -36.13 3.20 -19.57
C LEU A 97 -36.10 1.93 -18.72
N ASP A 98 -36.86 0.90 -19.08
CA ASP A 98 -36.86 -0.38 -18.36
C ASP A 98 -35.47 -1.04 -18.37
N GLN A 99 -34.78 -1.06 -19.52
CA GLN A 99 -33.39 -1.54 -19.61
C GLN A 99 -32.43 -0.72 -18.75
N MET A 100 -32.63 0.59 -18.66
CA MET A 100 -31.77 1.47 -17.86
C MET A 100 -32.00 1.26 -16.36
N LEU A 101 -33.24 1.02 -15.94
CA LEU A 101 -33.57 0.66 -14.55
C LEU A 101 -32.94 -0.68 -14.15
N VAL A 102 -33.04 -1.70 -15.01
CA VAL A 102 -32.40 -3.00 -14.76
C VAL A 102 -30.89 -2.86 -14.62
N LYS A 103 -30.23 -2.15 -15.54
CA LYS A 103 -28.78 -1.91 -15.45
C LYS A 103 -28.38 -1.13 -14.19
N MET A 104 -29.17 -0.15 -13.80
CA MET A 104 -28.93 0.62 -12.58
C MET A 104 -29.06 -0.25 -11.33
N GLU A 105 -30.02 -1.18 -11.32
CA GLU A 105 -30.19 -2.15 -10.25
C GLU A 105 -29.04 -3.17 -10.20
N GLU A 106 -28.58 -3.66 -11.36
CA GLU A 106 -27.41 -4.52 -11.47
C GLU A 106 -26.13 -3.83 -10.96
N GLU A 107 -25.87 -2.59 -11.38
CA GLU A 107 -24.73 -1.80 -10.91
C GLU A 107 -24.82 -1.50 -9.41
N SER A 108 -26.02 -1.18 -8.90
CA SER A 108 -26.28 -0.97 -7.48
C SER A 108 -26.01 -2.24 -6.66
N ASN A 109 -26.45 -3.41 -7.15
CA ASN A 109 -26.19 -4.68 -6.50
C ASN A 109 -24.71 -5.06 -6.54
N SER A 110 -24.04 -4.84 -7.68
CA SER A 110 -22.61 -5.08 -7.86
C SER A 110 -21.77 -4.23 -6.90
N THR A 111 -22.07 -2.93 -6.81
CA THR A 111 -21.38 -2.02 -5.89
C THR A 111 -21.64 -2.39 -4.42
N ARG A 112 -22.87 -2.78 -4.06
CA ARG A 112 -23.18 -3.26 -2.70
C ARG A 112 -22.39 -4.53 -2.35
N GLN A 113 -22.23 -5.44 -3.30
CA GLN A 113 -21.44 -6.65 -3.10
C GLN A 113 -19.95 -6.32 -2.94
N ALA A 114 -19.38 -5.50 -3.81
CA ALA A 114 -17.99 -5.06 -3.71
C ALA A 114 -17.69 -4.36 -2.37
N LEU A 115 -18.62 -3.51 -1.89
CA LEU A 115 -18.49 -2.87 -0.58
C LEU A 115 -18.50 -3.89 0.57
N LYS A 116 -19.30 -4.96 0.46
CA LYS A 116 -19.32 -6.03 1.46
C LYS A 116 -17.99 -6.79 1.47
N GLU A 117 -17.46 -7.14 0.30
CA GLU A 117 -16.18 -7.83 0.16
C GLU A 117 -15.02 -7.00 0.73
N ILE A 118 -14.96 -5.69 0.40
CA ILE A 118 -13.94 -4.77 0.94
C ILE A 118 -14.05 -4.67 2.47
N LYS A 119 -15.28 -4.60 3.01
CA LYS A 119 -15.51 -4.54 4.46
C LYS A 119 -15.00 -5.80 5.16
N ASP A 120 -15.29 -6.98 4.60
CA ASP A 120 -14.87 -8.26 5.17
C ASP A 120 -13.35 -8.43 5.07
N GLU A 121 -12.73 -8.02 3.96
CA GLU A 121 -11.27 -8.01 3.78
C GLU A 121 -10.57 -7.08 4.78
N LEU A 122 -11.09 -5.86 4.97
CA LEU A 122 -10.54 -4.91 5.95
C LEU A 122 -10.65 -5.45 7.38
N LYS A 123 -11.77 -6.11 7.72
CA LYS A 123 -11.95 -6.72 9.03
C LYS A 123 -10.95 -7.86 9.26
N ASN A 124 -10.73 -8.71 8.25
CA ASN A 124 -9.77 -9.79 8.35
C ASN A 124 -8.33 -9.26 8.51
N ARG A 125 -7.92 -8.29 7.69
CA ARG A 125 -6.59 -7.65 7.82
C ARG A 125 -6.39 -7.00 9.18
N TYR A 126 -7.43 -6.39 9.74
CA TYR A 126 -7.37 -5.80 11.07
C TYR A 126 -7.12 -6.86 12.15
N GLU A 127 -7.84 -7.99 12.13
CA GLU A 127 -7.62 -9.06 13.11
C GLU A 127 -6.26 -9.74 12.96
N GLU A 128 -5.78 -9.96 11.73
CA GLU A 128 -4.43 -10.46 11.46
C GLU A 128 -3.35 -9.53 12.03
N THR A 129 -3.48 -8.23 11.77
CA THR A 129 -2.54 -7.22 12.27
C THR A 129 -2.55 -7.19 13.80
N LYS A 130 -3.73 -7.25 14.41
CA LYS A 130 -3.90 -7.29 15.86
C LYS A 130 -3.21 -8.51 16.49
N GLN A 131 -3.32 -9.69 15.86
CA GLN A 131 -2.61 -10.89 16.31
C GLN A 131 -1.09 -10.73 16.19
N GLN A 132 -0.60 -10.17 15.09
CA GLN A 132 0.83 -9.91 14.91
C GLN A 132 1.39 -8.92 15.95
N VAL A 133 0.65 -7.85 16.25
CA VAL A 133 1.02 -6.90 17.30
C VAL A 133 1.10 -7.61 18.65
N GLY A 134 0.11 -8.44 19.00
CA GLY A 134 0.14 -9.23 20.24
C GLY A 134 1.38 -10.13 20.34
N LEU A 135 1.74 -10.84 19.26
CA LEU A 135 2.94 -11.67 19.22
C LEU A 135 4.24 -10.84 19.39
N LEU A 136 4.29 -9.62 18.84
CA LEU A 136 5.44 -8.73 19.00
C LEU A 136 5.54 -8.18 20.43
N GLU A 137 4.42 -7.83 21.06
CA GLU A 137 4.38 -7.42 22.46
C GLU A 137 4.88 -8.51 23.40
N ASP A 138 4.47 -9.77 23.17
CA ASP A 138 4.95 -10.91 23.96
C ASP A 138 6.45 -11.15 23.77
N LYS A 139 6.96 -11.02 22.55
CA LYS A 139 8.39 -11.10 22.26
C LYS A 139 9.18 -9.98 22.94
N LEU A 140 8.63 -8.76 22.96
CA LEU A 140 9.25 -7.62 23.64
C LEU A 140 9.37 -7.87 25.14
N LYS A 141 8.28 -8.29 25.79
CA LYS A 141 8.28 -8.64 27.23
C LYS A 141 9.29 -9.74 27.55
N LEU A 142 9.39 -10.76 26.69
CA LEU A 142 10.38 -11.81 26.86
C LEU A 142 11.82 -11.27 26.75
N PHE A 143 12.07 -10.36 25.82
CA PHE A 143 13.37 -9.73 25.65
C PHE A 143 13.73 -8.85 26.85
N GLU A 144 12.80 -8.03 27.33
CA GLU A 144 12.96 -7.21 28.53
C GLU A 144 13.30 -8.09 29.75
N SER A 145 12.54 -9.16 29.99
CA SER A 145 12.82 -10.09 31.08
C SER A 145 14.20 -10.76 30.98
N LYS A 146 14.63 -11.12 29.76
CA LYS A 146 15.97 -11.67 29.53
C LYS A 146 17.05 -10.62 29.79
N TYR A 147 16.82 -9.38 29.38
CA TYR A 147 17.74 -8.27 29.56
C TYR A 147 17.92 -7.92 31.04
N ASP A 148 16.83 -7.88 31.82
CA ASP A 148 16.87 -7.64 33.26
C ASP A 148 17.69 -8.72 33.98
N LYS A 149 17.43 -9.99 33.67
CA LYS A 149 18.21 -11.13 34.21
C LYS A 149 19.69 -11.06 33.84
N PHE A 150 20.00 -10.59 32.63
CA PHE A 150 21.38 -10.40 32.21
C PHE A 150 22.06 -9.28 33.00
N CYS A 151 21.38 -8.15 33.21
CA CYS A 151 21.88 -7.04 34.00
C CYS A 151 22.11 -7.45 35.46
N GLU A 152 21.14 -8.14 36.08
CA GLU A 152 21.24 -8.62 37.46
C GLU A 152 22.44 -9.56 37.65
N ARG A 153 22.65 -10.50 36.72
CA ARG A 153 23.81 -11.40 36.72
C ARG A 153 25.11 -10.62 36.60
N THR A 154 25.19 -9.67 35.67
CA THR A 154 26.40 -8.88 35.44
C THR A 154 26.76 -8.04 36.68
N VAL A 155 25.77 -7.37 37.29
CA VAL A 155 25.97 -6.60 38.52
C VAL A 155 26.42 -7.50 39.67
N THR A 156 25.80 -8.67 39.83
CA THR A 156 26.17 -9.63 40.88
C THR A 156 27.59 -10.16 40.69
N THR A 157 27.97 -10.54 39.48
CA THR A 157 29.34 -10.96 39.15
C THR A 157 30.34 -9.85 39.47
N PHE A 158 30.05 -8.61 39.05
CA PHE A 158 30.94 -7.47 39.32
C PHE A 158 31.07 -7.19 40.82
N ARG A 159 29.97 -7.25 41.58
CA ARG A 159 29.99 -7.11 43.04
C ARG A 159 30.90 -8.17 43.68
N ASN A 160 30.73 -9.44 43.32
CA ASN A 160 31.53 -10.54 43.86
C ASN A 160 33.02 -10.37 43.56
N ILE A 161 33.36 -9.87 42.36
CA ILE A 161 34.74 -9.53 42.00
C ILE A 161 35.29 -8.44 42.93
N CYS A 162 34.57 -7.33 43.08
CA CYS A 162 35.00 -6.22 43.93
C CYS A 162 35.18 -6.65 45.40
N GLU A 163 34.24 -7.43 45.95
CA GLU A 163 34.33 -7.96 47.32
C GLU A 163 35.54 -8.87 47.51
N SER A 164 35.86 -9.70 46.51
CA SER A 164 37.02 -10.60 46.59
C SER A 164 38.37 -9.86 46.44
N LEU A 165 38.39 -8.71 45.76
CA LEU A 165 39.57 -7.85 45.66
C LEU A 165 39.79 -7.00 46.92
N LEU A 166 38.71 -6.62 47.61
CA LEU A 166 38.77 -5.76 48.81
C LEU A 166 39.12 -6.52 50.09
N ASN A 167 38.95 -7.84 50.15
CA ASN A 167 39.34 -8.70 51.28
C ASN A 167 40.39 -9.77 50.88
N PRO A 168 41.66 -9.39 50.68
CA PRO A 168 42.71 -10.32 50.24
C PRO A 168 43.18 -11.31 51.33
N GLU A 169 42.89 -11.06 52.60
CA GLU A 169 43.40 -11.88 53.72
C GLU A 169 42.84 -13.32 53.76
N GLY A 170 41.77 -13.61 53.02
CA GLY A 170 41.21 -14.96 52.89
C GLY A 170 41.58 -15.71 51.59
N THR A 171 42.42 -15.14 50.72
CA THR A 171 42.70 -15.72 49.38
C THR A 171 44.19 -15.81 49.06
N GLN A 172 45.02 -16.23 50.02
CA GLN A 172 46.30 -16.85 49.67
C GLN A 172 46.02 -18.14 48.89
N GLY A 173 46.23 -18.11 47.57
CA GLY A 173 46.30 -19.32 46.73
C GLY A 173 45.29 -19.44 45.59
N ARG A 174 44.40 -18.48 45.34
CA ARG A 174 43.55 -18.53 44.14
C ARG A 174 44.29 -17.93 42.94
N ASP A 175 44.58 -18.76 41.93
CA ASP A 175 45.08 -18.29 40.64
C ASP A 175 43.99 -17.48 39.94
N TRP A 176 44.08 -16.17 40.10
CA TRP A 176 43.14 -15.21 39.52
C TRP A 176 43.05 -15.35 37.99
N LYS A 177 44.10 -15.78 37.29
CA LYS A 177 44.01 -16.02 35.84
C LYS A 177 43.06 -17.17 35.52
N ALA A 178 43.09 -18.26 36.29
CA ALA A 178 42.18 -19.39 36.10
C ALA A 178 40.72 -18.99 36.37
N TYR A 179 40.48 -18.23 37.46
CA TYR A 179 39.15 -17.72 37.79
C TYR A 179 38.58 -16.81 36.69
N TRP A 180 39.38 -15.87 36.20
CA TRP A 180 38.95 -14.96 35.12
C TRP A 180 38.75 -15.67 33.78
N ALA A 181 39.56 -16.69 33.47
CA ALA A 181 39.37 -17.52 32.29
C ALA A 181 38.05 -18.32 32.34
N GLU A 182 37.64 -18.77 33.52
CA GLU A 182 36.38 -19.48 33.73
C GLU A 182 35.16 -18.55 33.63
N GLN A 183 35.26 -17.34 34.19
CA GLN A 183 34.24 -16.31 34.01
C GLN A 183 34.09 -15.91 32.53
N ALA A 184 35.20 -15.70 31.82
CA ALA A 184 35.18 -15.38 30.39
C ALA A 184 34.53 -16.49 29.54
N LYS A 185 34.78 -17.77 29.86
CA LYS A 185 34.09 -18.91 29.24
C LYS A 185 32.59 -18.90 29.53
N THR A 186 32.19 -18.55 30.75
CA THR A 186 30.78 -18.49 31.16
C THR A 186 30.03 -17.39 30.38
N PHE A 187 30.66 -16.22 30.21
CA PHE A 187 30.13 -15.14 29.37
C PHE A 187 30.05 -15.53 27.89
N ALA A 188 31.07 -16.20 27.35
CA ALA A 188 31.08 -16.66 25.96
C ALA A 188 29.97 -17.68 25.68
N ASN A 189 29.73 -18.63 26.60
CA ASN A 189 28.66 -19.61 26.48
C ASN A 189 27.28 -18.95 26.53
N HIS A 190 27.10 -17.96 27.42
CA HIS A 190 25.86 -17.18 27.50
C HIS A 190 25.58 -16.40 26.21
N ARG A 191 26.61 -15.85 25.56
CA ARG A 191 26.50 -15.15 24.27
C ARG A 191 26.04 -16.09 23.15
N SER A 192 26.58 -17.31 23.10
CA SER A 192 26.20 -18.33 22.11
C SER A 192 24.77 -18.85 22.30
N SER A 193 24.26 -18.90 23.54
CA SER A 193 22.87 -19.27 23.80
C SER A 193 21.85 -18.20 23.36
N ILE A 194 22.26 -16.94 23.28
CA ILE A 194 21.41 -15.83 22.80
C ILE A 194 21.36 -15.82 21.26
N SER A 195 22.42 -16.23 20.57
CA SER A 195 22.46 -16.26 19.09
C SER A 195 21.72 -17.44 18.47
N ASN A 196 21.51 -18.53 19.21
CA ASN A 196 20.89 -19.77 18.68
C ASN A 196 19.37 -19.82 18.82
N THR A 197 18.71 -18.76 19.29
CA THR A 197 17.24 -18.63 19.32
C THR A 197 16.67 -17.82 18.15
N LYS A 198 17.28 -17.94 16.96
CA LYS A 198 16.70 -17.49 15.69
C LYS A 198 15.78 -18.54 15.10
#